data_AF-X1VSP8-F1
#
_entry.id   AF-X1VSP8-F1
#
_cell.length_a   1.000
_cell.length_b   1.000
_cell.length_c   1.000
_cell.angle_alpha   90.00
_cell.angle_beta   90.00
_cell.angle_gamma   90.00
#
_symmetry.space_group_name_H-M   'P 1'
#
loop_
_entity.id
_entity.type
_entity.pdbx_description
1 polymer ?
#
loop_
_entity_poly.entity_id
_entity_poly.type
_entity_poly.pdbx_seq_one_letter_code
_entity_poly.pdbx_strand_id
1 'polypeptide(L)'
;PKWTFGYWQSKISYKSAEETLDIAQKLRENKIPCDVIHLDTHWFKKEWLCDLEFDKVRFPDPEAYMTELAKMGFNISLWQLPYIAEGSQLFDELKAVDG
;
A
#
# COMPACT_ATOMS: atom_id res chain seq x y z
N PRO A 1 -16.58 5.36 6.26
CA PRO A 1 -16.72 4.11 7.07
C PRO A 1 -16.29 4.39 8.53
N LYS A 2 -16.73 3.64 9.55
CA LYS A 2 -16.38 3.97 10.95
C LYS A 2 -14.87 3.89 11.25
N TRP A 3 -14.17 2.93 10.64
CA TRP A 3 -12.73 2.70 10.83
C TRP A 3 -11.86 3.89 10.43
N THR A 4 -12.37 4.84 9.64
CA THR A 4 -11.60 6.02 9.22
C THR A 4 -11.28 6.97 10.38
N PHE A 5 -12.06 6.92 11.46
CA PHE A 5 -11.84 7.70 12.69
C PHE A 5 -10.88 7.01 13.68
N GLY A 6 -10.46 5.78 13.37
CA GLY A 6 -9.48 5.05 14.15
C GLY A 6 -8.06 5.61 14.02
N TYR A 7 -7.09 4.99 14.68
CA TYR A 7 -5.69 5.36 14.53
C TYR A 7 -5.12 4.81 13.21
N TRP A 8 -4.34 5.65 12.51
CA TRP A 8 -3.65 5.32 11.26
C TRP A 8 -2.15 5.26 11.52
N GLN A 9 -1.54 4.12 11.23
CA GLN A 9 -0.09 3.96 11.28
C GLN A 9 0.50 4.20 9.89
N SER A 10 1.45 5.14 9.81
CA SER A 10 2.14 5.50 8.57
C SER A 10 3.62 5.81 8.80
N LYS A 11 4.40 5.76 7.71
CA LYS A 11 5.83 6.10 7.63
C LYS A 11 6.20 6.27 6.15
N ILE A 12 7.05 7.25 5.84
CA ILE A 12 7.75 7.34 4.55
C ILE A 12 9.11 6.63 4.64
N SER A 13 9.30 5.46 4.05
CA SER A 13 8.31 4.50 3.55
C SER A 13 8.59 3.15 4.19
N TYR A 14 7.61 2.25 4.19
CA TYR A 14 7.88 0.85 4.54
C TYR A 14 8.67 0.15 3.42
N LYS A 15 9.62 -0.70 3.79
CA LYS A 15 10.54 -1.37 2.88
C LYS A 15 9.97 -2.66 2.29
N SER A 16 9.01 -3.30 2.96
CA SER A 16 8.41 -4.56 2.49
C SER A 16 7.06 -4.85 3.16
N ALA A 17 6.32 -5.79 2.58
CA ALA A 17 5.15 -6.40 3.19
C ALA A 17 5.48 -6.96 4.60
N GLU A 18 6.62 -7.65 4.73
CA GLU A 18 7.10 -8.23 5.98
C GLU A 18 7.27 -7.19 7.09
N GLU A 19 7.88 -6.02 6.80
CA GLU A 19 8.02 -4.93 7.79
C GLU A 19 6.65 -4.49 8.32
N THR A 20 5.67 -4.33 7.43
CA THR A 20 4.34 -3.87 7.84
C THR A 20 3.52 -4.93 8.57
N LEU A 21 3.70 -6.22 8.24
CA LEU A 21 3.08 -7.32 8.96
C LEU A 21 3.65 -7.43 10.38
N ASP A 22 4.97 -7.31 10.54
CA ASP A 22 5.63 -7.27 11.86
C ASP A 22 5.14 -6.10 12.71
N ILE A 23 5.00 -4.91 12.12
CA ILE A 23 4.43 -3.74 12.81
C ILE A 23 2.97 -4.00 13.23
N ALA A 24 2.15 -4.55 12.34
CA ALA A 24 0.75 -4.88 12.63
C ALA A 24 0.62 -5.90 13.77
N GLN A 25 1.47 -6.93 13.77
CA GLN A 25 1.56 -7.91 14.86
C GLN A 25 1.94 -7.25 16.17
N LYS A 26 3.00 -6.44 16.19
CA LYS A 26 3.44 -5.71 17.39
C LYS A 26 2.35 -4.79 17.94
N LEU A 27 1.58 -4.11 17.09
CA LEU A 27 0.44 -3.30 17.55
C LEU A 27 -0.60 -4.16 18.28
N ARG A 28 -0.91 -5.36 17.76
CA ARG A 28 -1.85 -6.29 18.40
C ARG A 28 -1.30 -6.89 19.69
N GLU A 29 -0.04 -7.32 19.70
CA GLU A 29 0.65 -7.84 20.89
C GLU A 29 0.67 -6.82 22.03
N ASN A 30 0.95 -5.55 21.71
CA ASN A 30 0.99 -4.47 22.69
C ASN A 30 -0.38 -3.87 23.01
N LYS A 31 -1.47 -4.44 22.47
CA LYS A 31 -2.86 -3.96 22.67
C LYS A 31 -3.05 -2.49 22.29
N ILE A 32 -2.32 -2.03 21.27
CA ILE A 32 -2.43 -0.67 20.74
C ILE A 32 -3.54 -0.65 19.68
N PRO A 33 -4.61 0.15 19.85
CA PRO A 33 -5.66 0.26 18.86
C PRO A 33 -5.11 0.91 17.58
N CYS A 34 -5.40 0.27 16.44
CA CYS A 34 -5.01 0.76 15.12
C CYS A 34 -5.90 0.09 14.08
N ASP A 35 -6.43 0.91 13.17
CA ASP A 35 -7.45 0.52 12.19
C ASP A 35 -6.90 0.54 10.76
N VAL A 36 -5.83 1.29 10.49
CA VAL A 36 -5.30 1.48 9.13
C VAL A 36 -3.78 1.42 9.10
N ILE A 37 -3.22 0.67 8.14
CA ILE A 37 -1.82 0.78 7.70
C ILE A 37 -1.79 1.57 6.39
N HIS A 38 -1.08 2.71 6.38
CA HIS A 38 -0.91 3.53 5.17
C HIS A 38 0.45 3.25 4.52
N LEU A 39 0.43 2.72 3.29
CA LEU A 39 1.63 2.47 2.50
C LEU A 39 1.99 3.69 1.66
N ASP A 40 3.13 4.29 1.98
CA ASP A 40 3.72 5.38 1.21
C ASP A 40 4.45 4.84 -0.05
N THR A 41 5.12 5.71 -0.81
CA THR A 41 5.70 5.52 -2.17
C THR A 41 6.41 4.19 -2.49
N HIS A 42 6.85 3.40 -1.51
CA HIS A 42 7.59 2.15 -1.72
C HIS A 42 6.72 0.93 -2.03
N TRP A 43 5.39 1.07 -2.08
CA TRP A 43 4.56 -0.01 -2.62
C TRP A 43 4.73 -0.16 -4.15
N PHE A 44 5.19 0.90 -4.84
CA PHE A 44 5.63 0.87 -6.23
C PHE A 44 7.07 0.37 -6.38
N LYS A 45 7.40 -0.23 -7.53
CA LYS A 45 8.78 -0.67 -7.84
C LYS A 45 9.79 0.46 -7.89
N LYS A 46 9.40 1.62 -8.44
CA LYS A 46 10.21 2.84 -8.44
C LYS A 46 9.51 3.88 -7.59
N GLU A 47 10.23 4.44 -6.63
CA GLU A 47 9.68 5.48 -5.74
C GLU A 47 9.13 6.65 -6.57
N TRP A 48 7.97 7.18 -6.15
CA TRP A 48 7.27 8.29 -6.84
C TRP A 48 6.82 7.98 -8.27
N LEU A 49 6.93 6.74 -8.74
CA LEU A 49 6.40 6.30 -10.03
C LEU A 49 5.00 5.71 -9.81
N CYS A 50 3.95 6.44 -10.18
CA CYS A 50 2.57 6.00 -10.03
C CYS A 50 2.15 5.10 -11.20
N ASP A 51 2.74 3.91 -11.31
CA ASP A 51 2.40 2.90 -12.33
C ASP A 51 1.23 1.99 -11.92
N LEU A 52 0.67 2.20 -10.72
CA LEU A 52 -0.46 1.47 -10.12
C LEU A 52 -0.20 -0.04 -9.93
N GLU A 53 1.07 -0.47 -9.91
CA GLU A 53 1.45 -1.86 -9.68
C GLU A 53 2.21 -2.05 -8.36
N PHE A 54 1.89 -3.13 -7.64
CA PHE A 54 2.69 -3.55 -6.50
C PHE A 54 4.07 -4.05 -6.95
N ASP A 55 5.12 -3.62 -6.26
CA ASP A 55 6.45 -4.19 -6.43
C ASP A 55 6.46 -5.68 -6.04
N LYS A 56 6.67 -6.55 -7.02
CA LYS A 56 6.72 -8.02 -6.84
C LYS A 56 7.85 -8.52 -5.93
N VAL A 57 8.85 -7.69 -5.62
CA VAL A 57 9.91 -8.02 -4.66
C VAL A 57 9.49 -7.65 -3.23
N ARG A 58 8.90 -6.46 -3.05
CA ARG A 58 8.50 -5.97 -1.72
C ARG A 58 7.15 -6.53 -1.27
N PHE A 59 6.27 -6.79 -2.23
CA PHE A 59 4.92 -7.33 -2.09
C PHE A 59 4.73 -8.48 -3.10
N PRO A 60 5.39 -9.64 -2.88
CA PRO A 60 5.35 -10.77 -3.82
C PRO A 60 3.95 -11.37 -3.99
N ASP A 61 3.13 -11.29 -2.94
CA ASP A 61 1.73 -11.72 -2.94
C ASP A 61 0.86 -10.66 -2.23
N PRO A 62 0.41 -9.62 -2.96
CA PRO A 62 -0.42 -8.56 -2.40
C PRO A 62 -1.75 -9.09 -1.87
N GLU A 63 -2.32 -10.14 -2.46
CA GLU A 63 -3.62 -10.70 -2.05
C GLU A 63 -3.50 -11.40 -0.69
N ALA A 64 -2.49 -12.24 -0.52
CA ALA A 64 -2.19 -12.87 0.76
C ALA A 64 -1.85 -11.80 1.82
N TYR A 65 -1.05 -10.80 1.46
CA TYR A 65 -0.71 -9.68 2.34
C TYR A 65 -1.96 -8.93 2.86
N MET A 66 -2.86 -8.54 1.95
CA MET A 66 -4.11 -7.87 2.31
C MET A 66 -5.00 -8.76 3.19
N THR A 67 -5.05 -10.06 2.89
CA THR A 67 -5.80 -11.05 3.67
C THR A 67 -5.28 -11.17 5.10
N GLU A 68 -3.96 -11.21 5.30
CA GLU A 68 -3.36 -11.29 6.65
C GLU A 68 -3.62 -10.01 7.47
N LEU A 69 -3.51 -8.83 6.87
CA LEU A 69 -3.87 -7.57 7.55
C LEU A 69 -5.35 -7.50 7.90
N ALA A 70 -6.23 -7.95 6.99
CA ALA A 70 -7.67 -8.01 7.23
C ALA A 70 -8.05 -8.96 8.38
N LYS A 71 -7.39 -10.12 8.50
CA LYS A 71 -7.56 -11.05 9.64
C LYS A 71 -7.24 -10.40 10.98
N MET A 72 -6.28 -9.48 11.01
CA MET A 72 -5.93 -8.70 12.20
C MET A 72 -6.82 -7.46 12.38
N GLY A 73 -7.77 -7.20 11.47
CA GLY A 73 -8.70 -6.06 11.54
C GLY A 73 -8.11 -4.74 11.05
N PHE A 74 -7.08 -4.76 10.20
CA PHE A 74 -6.55 -3.55 9.57
C PHE A 74 -7.19 -3.32 8.20
N ASN A 75 -7.43 -2.05 7.89
CA ASN A 75 -7.67 -1.57 6.53
C ASN A 75 -6.35 -1.06 5.94
N ILE A 76 -6.29 -0.95 4.61
CA ILE A 76 -5.09 -0.52 3.90
C ILE A 76 -5.42 0.74 3.12
N SER A 77 -4.50 1.71 3.16
CA SER A 77 -4.54 2.91 2.34
C SER A 77 -3.24 3.01 1.54
N LEU A 78 -3.34 3.27 0.24
CA LEU A 78 -2.20 3.39 -0.66
C LEU A 78 -2.00 4.85 -1.05
N TRP A 79 -0.76 5.33 -0.93
CA TRP A 79 -0.36 6.61 -1.47
C TRP A 79 -0.36 6.57 -2.99
N GLN A 80 -0.92 7.59 -3.65
CA GLN A 80 -0.94 7.69 -5.11
C GLN A 80 -1.04 9.17 -5.53
N LEU A 81 -0.61 9.48 -6.76
CA LEU A 81 -0.72 10.82 -7.35
C LEU A 81 -1.53 10.75 -8.65
N PRO A 82 -2.21 11.84 -9.04
CA PRO A 82 -3.07 11.87 -10.22
C PRO A 82 -2.30 12.04 -11.54
N TYR A 83 -1.02 11.62 -11.60
CA TYR A 83 -0.25 11.58 -12.85
C TYR A 83 0.13 10.15 -13.20
N ILE A 84 0.20 9.86 -14.48
CA ILE A 84 0.73 8.61 -15.01
C ILE A 84 2.10 8.89 -15.63
N ALA A 85 3.09 8.10 -15.25
CA ALA A 85 4.45 8.32 -15.72
C ALA A 85 4.61 7.96 -17.20
N GLU A 86 5.25 8.84 -17.97
CA GLU A 86 5.63 8.57 -19.36
C GLU A 86 6.49 7.30 -19.44
N GLY A 87 6.17 6.41 -20.40
CA GLY A 87 6.84 5.12 -20.58
C GLY A 87 6.38 3.99 -19.63
N SER A 88 5.36 4.23 -18.80
CA SER A 88 4.61 3.14 -18.15
C SER A 88 3.64 2.50 -19.14
N GLN A 89 3.29 1.23 -18.93
CA GLN A 89 2.28 0.54 -19.76
C GLN A 89 0.95 1.31 -19.77
N LEU A 90 0.54 1.84 -18.62
CA LEU A 90 -0.69 2.61 -18.48
C LEU A 90 -0.67 3.92 -19.28
N PHE A 91 0.51 4.52 -19.47
CA PHE A 91 0.63 5.72 -20.31
C PHE A 91 0.32 5.41 -21.77
N ASP A 92 0.85 4.31 -22.31
CA ASP A 92 0.60 3.89 -23.69
C ASP A 92 -0.87 3.50 -23.89
N GLU A 93 -1.48 2.82 -22.90
CA GLU A 93 -2.90 2.50 -22.91
C GLU A 93 -3.76 3.77 -22.93
N LEU A 94 -3.54 4.71 -22.00
CA LEU A 94 -4.32 5.95 -21.93
C LEU A 94 -4.18 6.79 -23.19
N LYS A 95 -2.96 6.91 -23.75
CA LYS A 95 -2.71 7.62 -25.00
C LYS A 95 -3.45 6.99 -26.19
N ALA A 96 -3.68 5.67 -26.18
CA ALA A 96 -4.43 5.00 -27.24
C ALA A 96 -5.96 5.22 -27.13
N VAL A 97 -6.48 5.59 -25.96
CA VAL A 97 -7.90 5.95 -25.76
C VAL A 97 -8.14 7.45 -25.96
N ASP A 98 -7.09 8.27 -25.88
CA ASP A 98 -7.12 9.70 -26.17
C ASP A 98 -7.21 9.91 -27.70
N GLY A 99 -8.45 9.98 -28.19
CA GLY A 99 -8.80 10.30 -29.59
C GLY A 99 -8.78 11.78 -29.88
#